data_AF-A0A831NL77-F1
#
_entry.id   AF-A0A831NL77-F1
#
_cell.length_a   1.000
_cell.length_b   1.000
_cell.length_c   1.000
_cell.angle_alpha   90.00
_cell.angle_beta   90.00
_cell.angle_gamma   90.00
#
_symmetry.space_group_name_H-M   'P 1'
#
loop_
_entity.id
_entity.type
_entity.pdbx_description
1 polymer ?
#
loop_
_entity_poly.entity_id
_entity_poly.type
_entity_poly.pdbx_seq_one_letter_code
_entity_poly.pdbx_strand_id
1 'polypeptide(L)'
;ISEAKGVNPFFTVAIPEPLNVMTALVMAFTVGLGLAHLDTNYLKNACNDFKEIIVKTIQAVILPLLPIYIFGIFFNMTHSGQVFHVLAVFVKIIGIIFLLHIFLLIFQYCIAGMFVGKNPFRLLGRMMPAYFTALGTQSSAATIPVTLKQTIQNGVNEGIAGFVIPLCATIHLSGSTMKIVACALALMMMQDIPYDFQMFAGFIFMLGVTMVAAPGVPGGAIMASLGILSSMLGFDENAQALMIALYIAMDSFGTACNVTGDGALALLIDKWFGKSKTNISSTSPQN
;
A
#
# COMPACT_ATOMS: atom_id res chain seq x y z
N ILE A 1 1.80 37.42 -1.82
CA ILE A 1 1.82 36.71 -3.12
C ILE A 1 0.36 36.58 -3.52
N SER A 2 -0.01 37.17 -4.66
CA SER A 2 -1.40 37.38 -5.12
C SER A 2 -2.25 36.12 -4.96
N GLU A 3 -3.44 36.26 -4.37
CA GLU A 3 -4.50 35.24 -4.36
C GLU A 3 -4.84 34.91 -5.83
N ALA A 4 -4.21 33.88 -6.37
CA ALA A 4 -4.71 33.27 -7.59
C ALA A 4 -6.03 32.59 -7.22
N LYS A 5 -7.14 33.27 -7.52
CA LYS A 5 -8.46 32.64 -7.45
C LYS A 5 -8.44 31.45 -8.40
N GLY A 6 -8.51 30.25 -7.81
CA GLY A 6 -8.65 29.02 -8.55
C GLY A 6 -9.89 29.04 -9.44
N VAL A 7 -9.96 28.10 -10.37
CA VAL A 7 -11.09 27.96 -11.28
C VAL A 7 -12.32 27.56 -10.46
N ASN A 8 -13.41 28.33 -10.56
CA ASN A 8 -14.65 27.99 -9.87
C ASN A 8 -15.32 26.78 -10.53
N PRO A 9 -15.84 25.82 -9.75
CA PRO A 9 -16.59 24.69 -10.31
C PRO A 9 -17.90 25.17 -10.95
N PHE A 10 -18.32 24.52 -12.04
CA PHE A 10 -19.62 24.80 -12.68
C PHE A 10 -20.80 24.40 -11.78
N PHE A 11 -20.64 23.36 -10.98
CA PHE A 11 -21.59 22.92 -9.96
C PHE A 11 -20.85 22.20 -8.84
N THR A 12 -21.39 22.24 -7.63
CA THR A 12 -20.85 21.54 -6.45
C THR A 12 -21.89 20.58 -5.92
N VAL A 13 -21.52 19.31 -5.74
CA VAL A 13 -22.36 18.31 -5.08
C VAL A 13 -21.71 17.97 -3.75
N ALA A 14 -22.35 18.36 -2.65
CA ALA A 14 -21.89 18.00 -1.31
C ALA A 14 -22.32 16.55 -1.01
N ILE A 15 -21.36 15.65 -0.89
CA ILE A 15 -21.57 14.26 -0.45
C ILE A 15 -20.87 14.11 0.91
N PRO A 16 -21.55 14.45 2.03
CA PRO A 16 -20.94 14.32 3.34
C PRO A 16 -20.64 12.86 3.66
N GLU A 17 -19.53 12.62 4.35
CA GLU A 17 -19.18 11.28 4.80
C GLU A 17 -20.23 10.77 5.82
N PRO A 18 -20.73 9.52 5.67
CA PRO A 18 -21.74 8.99 6.57
C PRO A 18 -21.19 8.70 7.97
N LEU A 19 -19.89 8.38 8.05
CA LEU A 19 -19.15 8.15 9.27
C LEU A 19 -17.78 8.79 9.13
N ASN A 20 -17.31 9.45 10.19
CA ASN A 20 -15.93 9.87 10.23
C ASN A 20 -14.98 8.67 10.18
N VAL A 21 -13.84 8.86 9.54
CA VAL A 21 -12.81 7.85 9.29
C VAL A 21 -12.42 7.06 10.53
N MET A 22 -12.20 7.73 11.66
CA MET A 22 -11.80 7.05 12.91
C MET A 22 -12.92 6.16 13.44
N THR A 23 -14.16 6.66 13.42
CA THR A 23 -15.34 5.90 13.82
C THR A 23 -15.57 4.70 12.89
N ALA A 24 -15.40 4.89 11.58
CA ALA A 24 -15.52 3.83 10.59
C ALA A 24 -14.46 2.74 10.80
N LEU A 25 -13.20 3.11 11.07
CA LEU A 25 -12.11 2.16 11.34
C LEU A 25 -12.36 1.34 12.60
N VAL A 26 -12.72 1.99 13.72
CA VAL A 26 -13.02 1.29 14.99
C VAL A 26 -14.21 0.36 14.82
N MET A 27 -15.25 0.80 14.12
CA MET A 27 -16.43 -0.03 13.81
C MET A 27 -16.05 -1.24 12.96
N ALA A 28 -15.32 -1.04 11.85
CA ALA A 28 -14.89 -2.10 10.96
C ALA A 28 -14.01 -3.15 11.68
N PHE A 29 -13.10 -2.69 12.54
CA PHE A 29 -12.25 -3.57 13.34
C PHE A 29 -13.06 -4.39 14.35
N THR A 30 -13.98 -3.75 15.08
CA THR A 30 -14.84 -4.41 16.06
C THR A 30 -15.75 -5.45 15.41
N VAL A 31 -16.40 -5.09 14.29
CA VAL A 31 -17.23 -6.01 13.51
C VAL A 31 -16.39 -7.15 12.93
N GLY A 32 -15.20 -6.86 12.40
CA GLY A 32 -14.29 -7.87 11.87
C GLY A 32 -13.84 -8.89 12.92
N LEU A 33 -13.48 -8.45 14.13
CA LEU A 33 -13.16 -9.34 15.24
C LEU A 33 -14.36 -10.17 15.69
N GLY A 34 -15.56 -9.56 15.76
CA GLY A 34 -16.79 -10.29 16.06
C GLY A 34 -17.05 -11.39 15.04
N LEU A 35 -16.98 -11.06 13.75
CA LEU A 35 -17.16 -12.02 12.65
C LEU A 35 -16.11 -13.14 12.63
N ALA A 36 -14.89 -12.89 13.12
CA ALA A 36 -13.86 -13.92 13.20
C ALA A 36 -14.16 -14.99 14.28
N HIS A 37 -15.00 -14.68 15.27
CA HIS A 37 -15.36 -15.59 16.37
C HIS A 37 -16.79 -16.13 16.26
N LEU A 38 -17.58 -15.66 15.29
CA LEU A 38 -18.92 -16.16 15.04
C LEU A 38 -18.91 -17.26 13.97
N ASP A 39 -19.62 -18.36 14.23
CA ASP A 39 -19.73 -19.47 13.27
C ASP A 39 -20.73 -19.19 12.13
N THR A 40 -21.40 -18.04 12.15
CA THR A 40 -22.40 -17.66 11.14
C THR A 40 -21.76 -16.98 9.93
N ASN A 41 -22.14 -17.40 8.73
CA ASN A 41 -21.59 -16.84 7.49
C ASN A 41 -22.40 -15.69 6.89
N TYR A 42 -23.63 -15.43 7.36
CA TYR A 42 -24.53 -14.43 6.73
C TYR A 42 -23.93 -13.03 6.73
N LEU A 43 -23.57 -12.51 7.91
CA LEU A 43 -23.02 -11.16 8.03
C LEU A 43 -21.62 -11.08 7.40
N LYS A 44 -20.82 -12.15 7.50
CA LYS A 44 -19.51 -12.25 6.84
C LYS A 44 -19.63 -12.15 5.32
N ASN A 45 -20.58 -12.85 4.71
CA ASN A 45 -20.85 -12.80 3.28
C ASN A 45 -21.38 -11.43 2.87
N ALA A 46 -22.30 -10.84 3.63
CA ALA A 46 -22.78 -9.47 3.38
C ALA A 46 -21.64 -8.44 3.42
N CYS A 47 -20.71 -8.53 4.39
CA CYS A 47 -19.52 -7.68 4.42
C CYS A 47 -18.58 -7.91 3.24
N ASN A 48 -18.41 -9.16 2.79
CA ASN A 48 -17.60 -9.49 1.61
C ASN A 48 -18.21 -8.95 0.32
N ASP A 49 -19.53 -9.08 0.14
CA ASP A 49 -20.25 -8.54 -1.01
C ASP A 49 -20.19 -7.01 -1.02
N PHE A 50 -20.34 -6.37 0.15
CA PHE A 50 -20.18 -4.92 0.28
C PHE A 50 -18.76 -4.47 -0.07
N LYS A 51 -17.72 -5.16 0.41
CA LYS A 51 -16.33 -4.90 0.01
C LYS A 51 -16.17 -5.01 -1.51
N GLU A 52 -16.73 -6.03 -2.13
CA GLU A 52 -16.65 -6.23 -3.58
C GLU A 52 -17.35 -5.12 -4.37
N ILE A 53 -18.49 -4.61 -3.88
CA ILE A 53 -19.15 -3.43 -4.44
C ILE A 53 -18.19 -2.24 -4.44
N ILE A 54 -17.55 -1.94 -3.30
CA ILE A 54 -16.60 -0.83 -3.18
C ILE A 54 -15.40 -1.01 -4.12
N VAL A 55 -14.82 -2.21 -4.18
CA VAL A 55 -13.70 -2.50 -5.09
C VAL A 55 -14.11 -2.28 -6.55
N LYS A 56 -15.30 -2.76 -6.96
CA LYS A 56 -15.83 -2.54 -8.31
C LYS A 56 -16.11 -1.07 -8.60
N THR A 57 -16.62 -0.31 -7.64
CA THR A 57 -16.80 1.15 -7.79
C THR A 57 -15.46 1.84 -8.02
N ILE A 58 -14.42 1.48 -7.26
CA ILE A 58 -13.07 2.03 -7.47
C ILE A 58 -12.58 1.71 -8.89
N GLN A 59 -12.71 0.45 -9.32
CA GLN A 59 -12.19 -0.01 -10.61
C GLN A 59 -12.96 0.53 -11.82
N ALA A 60 -14.29 0.52 -11.76
CA ALA A 60 -15.16 0.82 -12.90
C ALA A 60 -15.52 2.30 -13.00
N VAL A 61 -15.46 3.05 -11.89
CA VAL A 61 -15.88 4.46 -11.83
C VAL A 61 -14.73 5.37 -11.47
N ILE A 62 -14.07 5.14 -10.32
CA ILE A 62 -13.06 6.08 -9.82
C ILE A 62 -11.81 6.08 -10.71
N LEU A 63 -11.23 4.91 -11.01
CA LEU A 63 -10.02 4.81 -11.83
C LEU A 63 -10.18 5.41 -13.25
N PRO A 64 -11.27 5.16 -14.00
CA PRO A 64 -11.47 5.80 -15.31
C PRO A 64 -11.67 7.32 -15.24
N LEU A 65 -12.23 7.85 -14.15
CA LEU A 65 -12.41 9.29 -13.95
C LEU A 65 -11.15 10.00 -13.44
N LEU A 66 -10.23 9.25 -12.86
CA LEU A 66 -9.05 9.76 -12.21
C LEU A 66 -8.12 10.58 -13.15
N PRO A 67 -7.90 10.21 -14.43
CA PRO A 67 -7.16 11.07 -15.36
C PRO A 67 -7.79 12.45 -15.57
N ILE A 68 -9.13 12.53 -15.64
CA ILE A 68 -9.87 13.79 -15.78
C ILE A 68 -9.71 14.63 -14.50
N TYR A 69 -9.80 13.98 -13.34
CA TYR A 69 -9.57 14.63 -12.05
C TYR A 69 -8.15 15.21 -11.95
N ILE A 70 -7.12 14.41 -12.24
CA ILE A 70 -5.72 14.85 -12.25
C ILE A 70 -5.51 16.02 -13.23
N PHE A 71 -6.11 15.94 -14.43
CA PHE A 71 -6.06 17.03 -15.39
C PHE A 71 -6.64 18.33 -14.82
N GLY A 72 -7.80 18.26 -14.15
CA GLY A 72 -8.41 19.42 -13.50
C GLY A 72 -7.51 20.08 -12.45
N ILE A 73 -6.79 19.27 -11.66
CA ILE A 73 -5.82 19.76 -10.66
C ILE A 73 -4.66 20.49 -11.34
N PHE A 74 -4.02 19.88 -12.35
CA PHE A 74 -2.92 20.53 -13.06
C PHE A 74 -3.37 21.76 -13.85
N PHE A 75 -4.60 21.76 -14.37
CA PHE A 75 -5.20 22.94 -15.01
C PHE A 75 -5.33 24.10 -14.01
N ASN A 76 -5.90 23.85 -12.83
CA ASN A 76 -6.03 24.85 -11.77
C ASN A 76 -4.65 25.36 -11.31
N MET A 77 -3.68 24.47 -11.10
CA MET A 77 -2.32 24.85 -10.72
C MET A 77 -1.60 25.68 -11.79
N THR A 78 -1.84 25.37 -13.07
CA THR A 78 -1.27 26.13 -14.20
C THR A 78 -1.87 27.52 -14.24
N HIS A 79 -3.18 27.64 -14.06
CA HIS A 79 -3.88 28.92 -13.95
C HIS A 79 -3.33 29.75 -12.77
N SER A 80 -3.04 29.10 -11.64
CA SER A 80 -2.49 29.74 -10.45
C SER A 80 -0.98 30.05 -10.54
N GLY A 81 -0.31 29.70 -11.64
CA GLY A 81 1.12 29.95 -11.85
C GLY A 81 2.07 29.08 -11.01
N GLN A 82 1.55 28.11 -10.27
CA GLN A 82 2.33 27.27 -9.34
C GLN A 82 2.87 25.98 -9.98
N VAL A 83 2.39 25.63 -11.18
CA VAL A 83 2.64 24.32 -11.80
C VAL A 83 4.11 23.95 -11.92
N PHE A 84 4.98 24.89 -12.34
CA PHE A 84 6.41 24.61 -12.51
C PHE A 84 7.11 24.32 -11.20
N HIS A 85 6.81 25.09 -10.15
CA HIS A 85 7.39 24.88 -8.82
C HIS A 85 6.98 23.51 -8.25
N VAL A 86 5.68 23.20 -8.31
CA VAL A 86 5.15 21.94 -7.80
C VAL A 86 5.69 20.73 -8.58
N LEU A 87 5.72 20.80 -9.92
CA LEU A 87 6.31 19.74 -10.74
C LEU A 87 7.80 19.52 -10.47
N ALA A 88 8.57 20.60 -10.27
CA ALA A 88 9.99 20.49 -9.95
C ALA A 88 10.22 19.79 -8.59
N VAL A 89 9.36 20.07 -7.61
CA VAL A 89 9.37 19.37 -6.31
C VAL A 89 8.96 17.91 -6.49
N PHE A 90 7.93 17.62 -7.30
CA PHE A 90 7.45 16.27 -7.55
C PHE A 90 8.52 15.36 -8.15
N VAL A 91 9.26 15.83 -9.15
CA VAL A 91 10.36 15.05 -9.76
C VAL A 91 11.42 14.69 -8.72
N LYS A 92 11.79 15.63 -7.83
CA LYS A 92 12.73 15.36 -6.73
C LYS A 92 12.18 14.32 -5.77
N ILE A 93 10.92 14.45 -5.37
CA ILE A 93 10.25 13.50 -4.47
C ILE A 93 10.21 12.10 -5.09
N ILE A 94 9.84 11.98 -6.37
CA ILE A 94 9.82 10.70 -7.09
C ILE A 94 11.21 10.05 -7.07
N GLY A 95 12.27 10.83 -7.34
CA GLY A 95 13.64 10.33 -7.30
C GLY A 95 14.04 9.80 -5.91
N ILE A 96 13.73 10.55 -4.85
CA ILE A 96 13.98 10.14 -3.46
C ILE A 96 13.20 8.85 -3.14
N ILE A 97 11.92 8.80 -3.48
CA ILE A 97 11.06 7.65 -3.21
C ILE A 97 11.57 6.41 -3.94
N PHE A 98 12.04 6.54 -5.18
CA PHE A 98 12.63 5.43 -5.92
C PHE A 98 13.88 4.88 -5.21
N LEU A 99 14.77 5.76 -4.73
CA LEU A 99 15.93 5.37 -3.93
C LEU A 99 15.53 4.70 -2.62
N LEU A 100 14.49 5.20 -1.95
CA LEU A 100 13.96 4.60 -0.73
C LEU A 100 13.38 3.20 -0.97
N HIS A 101 12.73 2.94 -2.10
CA HIS A 101 12.26 1.60 -2.45
C HIS A 101 13.43 0.63 -2.67
N ILE A 102 14.47 1.06 -3.37
CA ILE A 102 15.69 0.26 -3.55
C ILE A 102 16.32 -0.05 -2.19
N PHE A 103 16.47 0.99 -1.34
CA PHE A 103 17.00 0.83 0.01
C PHE A 103 16.17 -0.15 0.84
N LEU A 104 14.84 -0.02 0.83
CA LEU A 104 13.93 -0.88 1.59
C LEU A 104 14.05 -2.34 1.15
N LEU A 105 14.10 -2.62 -0.15
CA LEU A 105 14.28 -3.97 -0.68
C LEU A 105 15.64 -4.56 -0.28
N ILE A 106 16.72 -3.79 -0.44
CA ILE A 106 18.06 -4.24 -0.02
C ILE A 106 18.05 -4.53 1.48
N PHE A 107 17.48 -3.64 2.30
CA PHE A 107 17.39 -3.80 3.73
C PHE A 107 16.63 -5.07 4.13
N GLN A 108 15.42 -5.29 3.58
CA GLN A 108 14.61 -6.48 3.83
C GLN A 108 15.35 -7.76 3.43
N TYR A 109 16.01 -7.78 2.27
CA TYR A 109 16.73 -8.95 1.79
C TYR A 109 18.04 -9.20 2.52
N CYS A 110 18.74 -8.15 2.97
CA CYS A 110 19.91 -8.29 3.86
C CYS A 110 19.50 -8.96 5.16
N ILE A 111 18.39 -8.54 5.77
CA ILE A 111 17.84 -9.19 6.97
C ILE A 111 17.50 -10.65 6.65
N ALA A 112 16.67 -10.92 5.65
CA ALA A 112 16.29 -12.29 5.29
C ALA A 112 17.52 -13.18 4.98
N GLY A 113 18.50 -12.64 4.26
CA GLY A 113 19.75 -13.30 3.90
C GLY A 113 20.59 -13.69 5.12
N MET A 114 20.67 -12.82 6.14
CA MET A 114 21.35 -13.12 7.40
C MET A 114 20.69 -14.28 8.15
N PHE A 115 19.36 -14.32 8.23
CA PHE A 115 18.64 -15.38 8.95
C PHE A 115 18.67 -16.73 8.21
N VAL A 116 18.59 -16.72 6.88
CA VAL A 116 18.59 -17.93 6.06
C VAL A 116 20.01 -18.40 5.71
N GLY A 117 21.03 -17.56 5.87
CA GLY A 117 22.41 -17.88 5.50
C GLY A 117 22.65 -17.90 3.99
N LYS A 118 21.93 -17.05 3.24
CA LYS A 118 21.99 -16.96 1.77
C LYS A 118 22.36 -15.54 1.34
N ASN A 119 23.00 -15.40 0.18
CA ASN A 119 23.37 -14.08 -0.36
C ASN A 119 22.10 -13.24 -0.68
N PRO A 120 21.96 -12.05 -0.07
CA PRO A 120 20.75 -11.22 -0.21
C PRO A 120 20.50 -10.73 -1.63
N PHE A 121 21.55 -10.40 -2.39
CA PHE A 121 21.42 -9.95 -3.77
C PHE A 121 20.98 -11.08 -4.71
N ARG A 122 21.38 -12.32 -4.42
CA ARG A 122 20.90 -13.49 -5.18
C ARG A 122 19.43 -13.78 -4.90
N LEU A 123 19.01 -13.61 -3.63
CA LEU A 123 17.62 -13.77 -3.22
C LEU A 123 16.72 -12.70 -3.87
N LEU A 124 17.15 -11.43 -3.83
CA LEU A 124 16.46 -10.32 -4.47
C LEU A 124 16.42 -10.49 -6.00
N GLY A 125 17.55 -10.87 -6.62
CA GLY A 125 17.65 -11.09 -8.06
C GLY A 125 16.66 -12.14 -8.60
N ARG A 126 16.34 -13.17 -7.80
CA ARG A 126 15.31 -14.17 -8.16
C ARG A 126 13.89 -13.62 -8.14
N MET A 127 13.63 -12.56 -7.38
CA MET A 127 12.29 -11.93 -7.35
C MET A 127 12.04 -10.95 -8.49
N MET A 128 13.05 -10.62 -9.30
CA MET A 128 12.91 -9.63 -10.38
C MET A 128 11.74 -9.91 -11.33
N PRO A 129 11.39 -11.17 -11.70
CA PRO A 129 10.18 -11.43 -12.47
C PRO A 129 8.90 -10.95 -11.78
N ALA A 130 8.77 -11.17 -10.48
CA ALA A 130 7.63 -10.69 -9.70
C ALA A 130 7.64 -9.15 -9.61
N TYR A 131 8.82 -8.54 -9.40
CA TYR A 131 8.98 -7.08 -9.41
C TYR A 131 8.45 -6.47 -10.73
N PHE A 132 8.90 -6.98 -11.88
CA PHE A 132 8.51 -6.44 -13.18
C PHE A 132 7.04 -6.75 -13.53
N THR A 133 6.51 -7.90 -13.11
CA THR A 133 5.06 -8.17 -13.23
C THR A 133 4.24 -7.18 -12.42
N ALA A 134 4.61 -6.91 -11.17
CA ALA A 134 3.93 -5.93 -10.32
C ALA A 134 4.09 -4.49 -10.86
N LEU A 135 5.24 -4.17 -11.44
CA LEU A 135 5.48 -2.88 -12.08
C LEU A 135 4.54 -2.66 -13.28
N GLY A 136 4.31 -3.69 -14.09
CA GLY A 136 3.43 -3.62 -15.25
C GLY A 136 1.95 -3.71 -14.92
N THR A 137 1.57 -4.57 -13.98
CA THR A 137 0.15 -4.78 -13.60
C THR A 137 -0.37 -3.75 -12.60
N GLN A 138 0.54 -3.12 -11.84
CA GLN A 138 0.20 -2.24 -10.73
C GLN A 138 -0.71 -2.91 -9.66
N SER A 139 -0.72 -4.25 -9.59
CA SER A 139 -1.56 -5.01 -8.64
C SER A 139 -0.79 -6.14 -7.95
N SER A 140 -0.79 -6.12 -6.62
CA SER A 140 -0.23 -7.21 -5.80
C SER A 140 -1.01 -8.51 -6.03
N ALA A 141 -2.35 -8.43 -6.06
CA ALA A 141 -3.23 -9.57 -6.25
C ALA A 141 -2.99 -10.26 -7.61
N ALA A 142 -2.86 -9.48 -8.69
CA ALA A 142 -2.55 -10.01 -10.01
C ALA A 142 -1.17 -10.66 -10.10
N THR A 143 -0.24 -10.28 -9.20
CA THR A 143 1.15 -10.76 -9.23
C THR A 143 1.37 -12.01 -8.37
N ILE A 144 0.42 -12.41 -7.51
CA ILE A 144 0.52 -13.57 -6.61
C ILE A 144 1.11 -14.82 -7.27
N PRO A 145 0.66 -15.28 -8.46
CA PRO A 145 1.18 -16.49 -9.07
C PRO A 145 2.68 -16.42 -9.39
N VAL A 146 3.16 -15.24 -9.83
CA VAL A 146 4.57 -15.02 -10.16
C VAL A 146 5.39 -14.93 -8.87
N THR A 147 4.91 -14.19 -7.87
CA THR A 147 5.55 -14.04 -6.56
C THR A 147 5.72 -15.38 -5.85
N LEU A 148 4.68 -16.21 -5.85
CA LEU A 148 4.70 -17.54 -5.27
C LEU A 148 5.78 -18.40 -5.92
N LYS A 149 5.81 -18.43 -7.26
CA LYS A 149 6.81 -19.19 -8.01
C LYS A 149 8.24 -18.74 -7.68
N GLN A 150 8.51 -17.43 -7.65
CA GLN A 150 9.86 -16.93 -7.33
C GLN A 150 10.25 -17.17 -5.87
N THR A 151 9.29 -17.10 -4.95
CA THR A 151 9.50 -17.38 -3.53
C THR A 151 9.88 -18.85 -3.30
N ILE A 152 9.22 -19.78 -3.99
CA ILE A 152 9.59 -21.21 -3.97
C ILE A 152 10.99 -21.42 -4.57
N GLN A 153 11.34 -20.71 -5.66
CA GLN A 153 12.70 -20.76 -6.23
C GLN A 153 13.77 -20.18 -5.30
N ASN A 154 13.39 -19.30 -4.37
CA ASN A 154 14.25 -18.83 -3.29
C ASN A 154 14.47 -19.88 -2.18
N GLY A 155 13.76 -21.00 -2.24
CA GLY A 155 13.90 -22.16 -1.38
C GLY A 155 13.01 -22.10 -0.14
N VAL A 156 11.90 -21.35 -0.20
CA VAL A 156 10.81 -21.38 0.78
C VAL A 156 9.96 -22.63 0.52
N ASN A 157 9.51 -23.31 1.59
CA ASN A 157 8.59 -24.43 1.45
C ASN A 157 7.28 -24.01 0.74
N GLU A 158 6.79 -24.82 -0.19
CA GLU A 158 5.59 -24.51 -0.98
C GLU A 158 4.35 -24.24 -0.12
N GLY A 159 4.15 -24.98 0.97
CA GLY A 159 3.02 -24.75 1.88
C GLY A 159 3.13 -23.42 2.62
N ILE A 160 4.34 -23.02 3.01
CA ILE A 160 4.59 -21.73 3.66
C ILE A 160 4.43 -20.60 2.66
N ALA A 161 5.02 -20.70 1.47
CA ALA A 161 4.88 -19.70 0.42
C ALA A 161 3.41 -19.54 -0.02
N GLY A 162 2.67 -20.66 -0.17
CA GLY A 162 1.27 -20.68 -0.55
C GLY A 162 0.34 -19.99 0.45
N PHE A 163 0.74 -19.88 1.72
CA PHE A 163 0.02 -19.12 2.73
C PHE A 163 0.52 -17.67 2.84
N VAL A 164 1.84 -17.48 2.96
CA VAL A 164 2.44 -16.18 3.25
C VAL A 164 2.24 -15.21 2.09
N ILE A 165 2.42 -15.64 0.84
CA ILE A 165 2.35 -14.73 -0.32
C ILE A 165 0.95 -14.15 -0.52
N PRO A 166 -0.15 -14.94 -0.56
CA PRO A 166 -1.49 -14.37 -0.70
C PRO A 166 -1.87 -13.47 0.49
N LEU A 167 -1.45 -13.81 1.71
CA LEU A 167 -1.70 -13.00 2.89
C LEU A 167 -0.98 -11.65 2.78
N CYS A 168 0.33 -11.67 2.49
CA CYS A 168 1.17 -10.48 2.43
C CYS A 168 0.81 -9.56 1.27
N ALA A 169 0.34 -10.11 0.14
CA ALA A 169 -0.20 -9.32 -0.97
C ALA A 169 -1.36 -8.40 -0.55
N THR A 170 -2.00 -8.66 0.60
CA THR A 170 -3.03 -7.81 1.19
C THR A 170 -2.49 -6.94 2.33
N ILE A 171 -1.75 -7.53 3.30
CA ILE A 171 -1.42 -6.83 4.56
C ILE A 171 -0.02 -6.22 4.61
N HIS A 172 0.88 -6.59 3.70
CA HIS A 172 2.28 -6.15 3.71
C HIS A 172 2.52 -5.09 2.63
N LEU A 173 1.95 -3.90 2.85
CA LEU A 173 2.04 -2.76 1.94
C LEU A 173 3.20 -1.83 2.27
N SER A 174 4.40 -2.36 2.47
CA SER A 174 5.57 -1.60 2.97
C SER A 174 6.04 -0.47 2.05
N GLY A 175 6.17 -0.72 0.75
CA GLY A 175 6.50 0.30 -0.25
C GLY A 175 5.41 1.37 -0.38
N SER A 176 4.14 0.95 -0.42
CA SER A 176 3.00 1.89 -0.47
C SER A 176 2.95 2.79 0.78
N THR A 177 3.15 2.20 1.97
CA THR A 177 3.14 2.93 3.25
C THR A 177 4.28 3.94 3.30
N MET A 178 5.51 3.51 2.98
CA MET A 178 6.69 4.39 2.93
C MET A 178 6.48 5.55 1.95
N LYS A 179 5.91 5.28 0.77
CA LYS A 179 5.58 6.31 -0.20
C LYS A 179 4.54 7.30 0.33
N ILE A 180 3.45 6.84 0.93
CA ILE A 180 2.40 7.72 1.49
C ILE A 180 3.00 8.65 2.54
N VAL A 181 3.80 8.11 3.45
CA VAL A 181 4.48 8.89 4.50
C VAL A 181 5.45 9.91 3.90
N ALA A 182 6.28 9.49 2.94
CA ALA A 182 7.25 10.38 2.29
C ALA A 182 6.56 11.51 1.50
N CYS A 183 5.49 11.19 0.76
CA CYS A 183 4.71 12.18 0.03
C CYS A 183 4.00 13.15 0.97
N ALA A 184 3.39 12.66 2.04
CA ALA A 184 2.70 13.50 3.02
C ALA A 184 3.67 14.48 3.68
N LEU A 185 4.83 14.00 4.15
CA LEU A 185 5.86 14.86 4.73
C LEU A 185 6.35 15.91 3.72
N ALA A 186 6.62 15.50 2.48
CA ALA A 186 7.10 16.42 1.47
C ALA A 186 6.07 17.50 1.09
N LEU A 187 4.78 17.14 1.03
CA LEU A 187 3.71 18.12 0.81
C LEU A 187 3.57 19.08 1.98
N MET A 188 3.63 18.59 3.22
CA MET A 188 3.59 19.46 4.40
C MET A 188 4.76 20.44 4.41
N MET A 189 5.97 19.99 4.06
CA MET A 189 7.13 20.86 3.90
C MET A 189 6.96 21.89 2.77
N MET A 190 6.32 21.50 1.66
CA MET A 190 6.11 22.38 0.51
C MET A 190 5.03 23.44 0.76
N GLN A 191 4.03 23.11 1.58
CA GLN A 191 2.89 23.97 1.89
C GLN A 191 3.03 24.69 3.24
N ASP A 192 4.21 24.60 3.88
CA ASP A 192 4.48 25.14 5.22
C ASP A 192 3.45 24.69 6.27
N ILE A 193 2.89 23.48 6.11
CA ILE A 193 1.99 22.87 7.10
C ILE A 193 2.85 22.37 8.27
N PRO A 194 2.56 22.77 9.51
CA PRO A 194 3.32 22.32 10.67
C PRO A 194 3.29 20.79 10.79
N TYR A 195 4.47 20.20 10.94
CA TYR A 195 4.65 18.77 11.19
C TYR A 195 5.61 18.56 12.36
N ASP A 196 5.38 17.49 13.11
CA ASP A 196 6.30 17.03 14.15
C ASP A 196 6.40 15.50 14.17
N PHE A 197 7.32 15.00 14.99
CA PHE A 197 7.52 13.56 15.14
C PHE A 197 6.31 12.84 15.73
N GLN A 198 5.60 13.46 16.68
CA GLN A 198 4.48 12.83 17.38
C GLN A 198 3.28 12.61 16.44
N MET A 199 2.96 13.62 15.63
CA MET A 199 1.96 13.57 14.58
C MET A 199 2.28 12.47 13.57
N PHE A 200 3.51 12.43 13.04
CA PHE A 200 3.91 11.42 12.07
C PHE A 200 4.00 10.02 12.67
N ALA A 201 4.42 9.87 13.92
CA ALA A 201 4.40 8.58 14.62
C ALA A 201 2.96 8.05 14.71
N GLY A 202 2.02 8.87 15.18
CA GLY A 202 0.60 8.52 15.25
C GLY A 202 0.02 8.18 13.87
N PHE A 203 0.32 9.01 12.86
CA PHE A 203 -0.09 8.77 11.47
C PHE A 203 0.44 7.46 10.92
N ILE A 204 1.71 7.12 11.14
CA ILE A 204 2.32 5.86 10.67
C ILE A 204 1.64 4.64 11.31
N PHE A 205 1.36 4.68 12.60
CA PHE A 205 0.64 3.58 13.28
C PHE A 205 -0.77 3.41 12.71
N MET A 206 -1.51 4.51 12.57
CA MET A 206 -2.87 4.48 11.99
C MET A 206 -2.87 4.07 10.53
N LEU A 207 -1.86 4.47 9.76
CA LEU A 207 -1.67 4.04 8.39
C LEU A 207 -1.44 2.52 8.34
N GLY A 208 -0.63 1.97 9.24
CA GLY A 208 -0.44 0.52 9.37
C GLY A 208 -1.76 -0.24 9.59
N VAL A 209 -2.62 0.24 10.49
CA VAL A 209 -3.96 -0.33 10.72
C VAL A 209 -4.83 -0.21 9.47
N THR A 210 -4.83 0.97 8.84
CA THR A 210 -5.64 1.27 7.65
C THR A 210 -5.23 0.42 6.44
N MET A 211 -3.93 0.15 6.29
CA MET A 211 -3.39 -0.62 5.17
C MET A 211 -3.87 -2.07 5.15
N VAL A 212 -4.28 -2.64 6.30
CA VAL A 212 -4.90 -3.99 6.34
C VAL A 212 -6.21 -4.03 5.54
N ALA A 213 -6.92 -2.90 5.47
CA ALA A 213 -8.16 -2.76 4.72
C ALA A 213 -7.96 -2.28 3.28
N ALA A 214 -6.74 -1.90 2.89
CA ALA A 214 -6.47 -1.37 1.57
C ALA A 214 -6.59 -2.48 0.50
N PRO A 215 -7.35 -2.27 -0.59
CA PRO A 215 -7.47 -3.26 -1.63
C PRO A 215 -6.17 -3.35 -2.44
N GLY A 216 -5.77 -4.58 -2.82
CA GLY A 216 -4.58 -4.86 -3.63
C GLY A 216 -4.71 -4.51 -5.12
N VAL A 217 -5.39 -3.40 -5.43
CA VAL A 217 -5.71 -2.91 -6.79
C VAL A 217 -5.05 -1.54 -7.02
N PRO A 218 -4.92 -1.07 -8.28
CA PRO A 218 -4.33 0.24 -8.58
C PRO A 218 -4.96 1.36 -7.75
N GLY A 219 -4.13 2.17 -7.09
CA GLY A 219 -4.58 3.28 -6.25
C GLY A 219 -5.24 2.88 -4.92
N GLY A 220 -5.37 1.59 -4.60
CA GLY A 220 -6.10 1.12 -3.42
C GLY A 220 -5.57 1.68 -2.10
N ALA A 221 -4.25 1.72 -1.92
CA ALA A 221 -3.64 2.22 -0.68
C ALA A 221 -3.84 3.73 -0.49
N ILE A 222 -3.75 4.54 -1.54
CA ILE A 222 -4.01 5.98 -1.40
C ILE A 222 -5.46 6.26 -1.08
N MET A 223 -6.40 5.58 -1.75
CA MET A 223 -7.83 5.73 -1.48
C MET A 223 -8.19 5.34 -0.05
N ALA A 224 -7.58 4.26 0.47
CA ALA A 224 -7.75 3.87 1.87
C ALA A 224 -7.16 4.92 2.85
N SER A 225 -6.08 5.60 2.47
CA SER A 225 -5.40 6.58 3.33
C SER A 225 -6.02 7.99 3.34
N LEU A 226 -6.90 8.33 2.38
CA LEU A 226 -7.44 9.71 2.24
C LEU A 226 -8.08 10.23 3.51
N GLY A 227 -8.82 9.36 4.19
CA GLY A 227 -9.50 9.72 5.42
C GLY A 227 -8.56 10.14 6.54
N ILE A 228 -7.49 9.37 6.77
CA ILE A 228 -6.51 9.69 7.81
C ILE A 228 -5.56 10.82 7.40
N LEU A 229 -5.32 11.02 6.10
CA LEU A 229 -4.60 12.20 5.61
C LEU A 229 -5.35 13.48 5.95
N SER A 230 -6.68 13.50 5.78
CA SER A 230 -7.48 14.65 6.16
C SER A 230 -7.59 14.80 7.68
N SER A 231 -8.01 13.75 8.39
CA SER A 231 -8.33 13.85 9.82
C SER A 231 -7.12 13.98 10.75
N MET A 232 -5.96 13.43 10.38
CA MET A 232 -4.75 13.46 11.23
C MET A 232 -3.72 14.49 10.78
N LEU A 233 -3.55 14.70 9.46
CA LEU A 233 -2.57 15.65 8.93
C LEU A 233 -3.20 16.98 8.50
N GLY A 234 -4.52 17.12 8.60
CA GLY A 234 -5.23 18.35 8.24
C GLY A 234 -5.24 18.63 6.74
N PHE A 235 -5.09 17.60 5.90
CA PHE A 235 -5.07 17.80 4.45
C PHE A 235 -6.45 18.23 3.96
N ASP A 236 -6.49 19.37 3.29
CA ASP A 236 -7.65 19.87 2.57
C ASP A 236 -7.84 19.09 1.26
N GLU A 237 -8.93 19.39 0.54
CA GLU A 237 -9.26 18.72 -0.73
C GLU A 237 -8.12 18.89 -1.76
N ASN A 238 -7.42 20.03 -1.76
CA ASN A 238 -6.31 20.29 -2.68
C ASN A 238 -5.09 19.43 -2.34
N ALA A 239 -4.70 19.34 -1.07
CA ALA A 239 -3.59 18.51 -0.62
C ALA A 239 -3.90 17.02 -0.84
N GLN A 240 -5.13 16.57 -0.61
CA GLN A 240 -5.57 15.21 -0.94
C GLN A 240 -5.49 14.95 -2.45
N ALA A 241 -5.89 15.91 -3.29
CA ALA A 241 -5.80 15.80 -4.73
C ALA A 241 -4.35 15.64 -5.21
N LEU A 242 -3.44 16.46 -4.67
CA LEU A 242 -2.01 16.38 -4.94
C LEU A 242 -1.43 15.05 -4.48
N MET A 243 -1.85 14.54 -3.31
CA MET A 243 -1.48 13.20 -2.83
C MET A 243 -1.90 12.11 -3.80
N ILE A 244 -3.14 12.15 -4.30
CA ILE A 244 -3.63 11.17 -5.29
C ILE A 244 -2.77 11.22 -6.56
N ALA A 245 -2.56 12.42 -7.12
CA ALA A 245 -1.79 12.61 -8.34
C ALA A 245 -0.35 12.09 -8.20
N LEU A 246 0.32 12.48 -7.11
CA LEU A 246 1.69 12.09 -6.83
C LEU A 246 1.80 10.58 -6.57
N TYR A 247 0.89 10.02 -5.77
CA TYR A 247 0.89 8.61 -5.43
C TYR A 247 0.71 7.73 -6.68
N ILE A 248 -0.24 8.09 -7.55
CA ILE A 248 -0.62 7.27 -8.72
C ILE A 248 0.47 7.28 -9.77
N ALA A 249 1.15 8.41 -9.97
CA ALA A 249 2.26 8.52 -10.91
C ALA A 249 3.40 7.50 -10.64
N MET A 250 3.50 6.99 -9.41
CA MET A 250 4.55 6.06 -9.00
C MET A 250 4.02 4.82 -8.29
N ASP A 251 2.73 4.49 -8.46
CA ASP A 251 2.11 3.36 -7.76
C ASP A 251 2.72 2.01 -8.08
N SER A 252 3.04 1.79 -9.36
CA SER A 252 3.72 0.59 -9.82
C SER A 252 5.00 0.27 -9.06
N PHE A 253 5.81 1.27 -8.68
CA PHE A 253 7.04 1.04 -7.92
C PHE A 253 6.77 0.61 -6.48
N GLY A 254 5.76 1.23 -5.84
CA GLY A 254 5.31 0.83 -4.51
C GLY A 254 4.78 -0.60 -4.50
N THR A 255 3.92 -0.94 -5.47
CA THR A 255 3.38 -2.30 -5.62
C THR A 255 4.49 -3.32 -5.90
N ALA A 256 5.45 -3.00 -6.78
CA ALA A 256 6.60 -3.85 -7.05
C ALA A 256 7.47 -4.07 -5.80
N CYS A 257 7.65 -3.03 -4.98
CA CYS A 257 8.35 -3.16 -3.71
C CYS A 257 7.60 -4.03 -2.70
N ASN A 258 6.29 -3.87 -2.56
CA ASN A 258 5.46 -4.69 -1.65
C ASN A 258 5.63 -6.18 -1.99
N VAL A 259 5.33 -6.52 -3.25
CA VAL A 259 5.35 -7.89 -3.76
C VAL A 259 6.74 -8.53 -3.65
N THR A 260 7.79 -7.75 -3.91
CA THR A 260 9.16 -8.24 -3.79
C THR A 260 9.53 -8.46 -2.32
N GLY A 261 9.11 -7.55 -1.43
CA GLY A 261 9.30 -7.67 0.01
C GLY A 261 8.57 -8.88 0.62
N ASP A 262 7.43 -9.29 0.06
CA ASP A 262 6.70 -10.50 0.50
C ASP A 262 7.58 -11.75 0.43
N GLY A 263 8.46 -11.84 -0.57
CA GLY A 263 9.42 -12.93 -0.70
C GLY A 263 10.48 -12.93 0.42
N ALA A 264 10.93 -11.76 0.86
CA ALA A 264 11.85 -11.64 2.00
C ALA A 264 11.17 -12.07 3.30
N LEU A 265 9.91 -11.68 3.50
CA LEU A 265 9.14 -12.09 4.68
C LEU A 265 8.87 -13.60 4.68
N ALA A 266 8.52 -14.18 3.54
CA ALA A 266 8.33 -15.63 3.40
C ALA A 266 9.60 -16.43 3.76
N LEU A 267 10.79 -15.93 3.42
CA LEU A 267 12.06 -16.53 3.82
C LEU A 267 12.27 -16.51 5.34
N LEU A 268 11.89 -15.41 6.02
CA LEU A 268 11.98 -15.31 7.48
C LEU A 268 11.00 -16.26 8.17
N ILE A 269 9.75 -16.30 7.70
CA ILE A 269 8.72 -17.21 8.23
C ILE A 269 9.13 -18.67 8.02
N ASP A 270 9.67 -19.02 6.86
CA ASP A 270 10.17 -20.37 6.60
C ASP A 270 11.32 -20.77 7.50
N LYS A 271 12.23 -19.85 7.81
CA LYS A 271 13.30 -20.11 8.77
C LYS A 271 12.78 -20.41 10.17
N TRP A 272 11.72 -19.72 10.61
CA TRP A 272 11.12 -19.89 11.93
C TRP A 272 10.26 -21.16 12.04
N PHE A 273 9.44 -21.44 11.04
CA PHE A 273 8.44 -22.54 11.10
C PHE A 273 8.83 -23.80 10.29
N GLY A 274 9.68 -23.66 9.28
CA GLY A 274 10.09 -24.77 8.39
C GLY A 274 10.91 -25.87 9.08
N LYS A 275 11.52 -25.59 10.24
CA LYS A 275 12.23 -26.58 11.06
C LYS A 275 11.32 -27.57 11.81
N SER A 276 10.00 -27.33 11.85
CA SER A 276 9.09 -28.19 12.64
C SER A 276 8.81 -29.57 12.02
N LYS A 277 9.21 -29.83 10.76
CA LYS A 277 8.88 -31.10 10.07
C LYS A 277 9.96 -32.18 10.14
N THR A 278 11.16 -31.91 10.65
CA THR A 278 12.24 -32.92 10.65
C THR A 278 12.15 -33.95 11.78
N ASN A 279 11.19 -33.81 12.71
CA ASN A 279 11.07 -34.68 13.90
C ASN A 279 9.82 -35.58 13.92
N ILE A 280 9.00 -35.63 12.87
CA ILE A 280 7.76 -36.44 12.85
C ILE A 280 7.92 -37.74 12.05
N SER A 281 9.01 -37.92 11.28
CA SER A 281 9.23 -39.11 10.44
C SER A 281 10.15 -40.18 11.06
N SER A 282 10.46 -40.13 12.37
CA SER A 282 11.35 -41.11 13.02
C SER A 282 10.67 -42.11 13.95
N THR A 283 9.33 -42.18 13.98
CA THR A 283 8.61 -43.26 14.66
C THR A 283 8.00 -44.22 13.65
N SER A 284 8.85 -45.01 13.01
CA SER A 284 8.45 -46.32 12.50
C SER A 284 8.07 -47.17 13.72
N PRO A 285 6.90 -47.83 13.77
CA PRO A 285 6.68 -48.90 14.72
C PRO A 285 7.62 -50.04 14.32
N GLN A 286 8.64 -50.29 15.15
CA GLN A 286 9.25 -51.61 15.20
C GLN A 286 8.27 -52.53 15.95
N ASN A 287 8.04 -53.69 15.33
CA ASN A 287 7.29 -54.87 15.79
C ASN A 287 5.80 -54.90 15.45
#